data_AF-A0A381CWP1-F1
#
_entry.id   AF-A0A381CWP1-F1
#
_cell.length_a   1.000
_cell.length_b   1.000
_cell.length_c   1.000
_cell.angle_alpha   90.00
_cell.angle_beta   90.00
_cell.angle_gamma   90.00
#
_symmetry.space_group_name_H-M   'P 1'
#
loop_
_entity.id
_entity.type
_entity.pdbx_description
1 polymer ?
#
loop_
_entity_poly.entity_id
_entity_poly.type
_entity_poly.pdbx_seq_one_letter_code
_entity_poly.pdbx_strand_id
1 'polypeptide(L)'
;MAKKWLLEHILYEDMKVEKWRSSSLSTDDGGDVSFEAEEDEDNEHPQFYLYTCNCPDKIHDVPYSIHQKIGLQGHKFICKTCKQAIKFYKKHS
;
A
#
# COMPACT_ATOMS: atom_id res chain seq x y z
N MET A 1 -11.56 -39.82 26.68
CA MET A 1 -12.74 -38.92 26.66
C MET A 1 -12.34 -37.46 26.89
N ALA A 2 -11.46 -36.89 26.04
CA ALA A 2 -10.96 -35.51 26.18
C ALA A 2 -10.90 -34.76 24.84
N LYS A 3 -11.71 -35.18 23.85
CA LYS A 3 -11.64 -34.68 22.48
C LYS A 3 -12.88 -33.91 22.04
N LYS A 4 -14.07 -34.22 22.60
CA LYS A 4 -15.32 -33.58 22.22
C LYS A 4 -15.40 -32.13 22.72
N TRP A 5 -15.04 -31.90 23.98
CA TRP A 5 -15.08 -30.55 24.58
C TRP A 5 -14.08 -29.59 23.91
N LEU A 6 -12.88 -30.09 23.57
CA LEU A 6 -11.86 -29.29 22.93
C LEU A 6 -12.26 -28.90 21.51
N LEU A 7 -12.83 -29.84 20.74
CA LEU A 7 -13.32 -29.56 19.39
C LEU A 7 -14.47 -28.55 19.41
N GLU A 8 -15.42 -28.70 20.34
CA GLU A 8 -16.54 -27.78 20.50
C GLU A 8 -16.05 -26.36 20.86
N HIS A 9 -15.02 -26.27 21.71
CA HIS A 9 -14.41 -25.00 22.07
C HIS A 9 -13.66 -24.35 20.90
N ILE A 10 -12.88 -25.12 20.13
CA ILE A 10 -12.19 -24.61 18.93
C ILE A 10 -13.20 -24.06 17.93
N LEU A 11 -14.27 -24.82 17.64
CA LEU A 11 -15.31 -24.39 16.71
C LEU A 11 -16.06 -23.14 17.21
N TYR A 12 -16.31 -23.04 18.51
CA TYR A 12 -16.97 -21.89 19.12
C TYR A 12 -16.11 -20.61 19.00
N GLU A 13 -14.82 -20.70 19.28
CA GLU A 13 -13.90 -19.56 19.16
C GLU A 13 -13.70 -19.15 17.69
N ASP A 14 -13.55 -20.12 16.77
CA ASP A 14 -13.44 -19.83 15.33
C ASP A 14 -14.69 -19.11 14.79
N MET A 15 -15.89 -19.54 15.19
CA MET A 15 -17.15 -18.87 14.81
C MET A 15 -17.25 -17.45 15.38
N LYS A 16 -16.66 -17.19 16.55
CA LYS A 16 -16.63 -15.85 17.16
C LYS A 16 -15.65 -14.92 16.42
N VAL A 17 -14.50 -15.44 16.00
CA VAL A 17 -13.53 -14.71 15.16
C VAL A 17 -14.15 -14.39 13.80
N GLU A 18 -14.85 -15.34 13.18
CA GLU A 18 -15.58 -15.13 11.93
C GLU A 18 -16.64 -14.04 12.07
N LYS A 19 -17.52 -14.13 13.08
CA LYS A 19 -18.52 -13.08 13.35
C LYS A 19 -17.92 -11.71 13.58
N TRP A 20 -16.78 -11.61 14.26
CA TRP A 20 -16.07 -10.33 14.44
C TRP A 20 -15.57 -9.79 13.10
N ARG A 21 -14.96 -10.63 12.26
CA ARG A 21 -14.52 -10.23 10.91
C ARG A 21 -15.69 -9.78 10.04
N SER A 22 -16.77 -10.55 10.03
CA SER A 22 -17.99 -10.20 9.28
C SER A 22 -18.61 -8.91 9.80
N SER A 23 -18.65 -8.71 11.11
CA SER A 23 -19.23 -7.49 11.72
C SER A 23 -18.36 -6.25 11.49
N SER A 24 -17.04 -6.40 11.44
CA SER A 24 -16.12 -5.33 11.01
C SER A 24 -16.27 -4.98 9.53
N LEU A 25 -16.78 -5.90 8.71
CA LEU A 25 -17.11 -5.67 7.29
C LEU A 25 -18.57 -5.26 7.07
N SER A 26 -19.44 -5.37 8.09
CA SER A 26 -20.89 -5.09 7.99
C SER A 26 -21.28 -3.69 8.46
N THR A 27 -20.30 -2.78 8.67
CA THR A 27 -20.63 -1.36 8.75
C THR A 27 -20.89 -0.84 7.34
N ASP A 28 -22.17 -0.88 7.01
CA ASP A 28 -22.89 -0.16 5.94
C ASP A 28 -22.74 -0.69 4.51
N ASP A 29 -23.91 -1.09 4.00
CA ASP A 29 -24.28 -1.50 2.64
C ASP A 29 -23.96 -2.95 2.19
N GLY A 30 -25.05 -3.67 1.88
CA GLY A 30 -25.06 -5.05 1.41
C GLY A 30 -24.63 -5.18 -0.05
N GLY A 31 -23.40 -4.77 -0.35
CA GLY A 31 -22.73 -5.05 -1.61
C GLY A 31 -22.20 -6.49 -1.62
N ASP A 32 -22.62 -7.25 -2.62
CA ASP A 32 -21.89 -8.42 -3.11
C ASP A 32 -20.41 -8.02 -3.28
N VAL A 33 -19.50 -8.59 -2.48
CA VAL A 33 -18.06 -8.37 -2.67
C VAL A 33 -17.60 -9.22 -3.85
N SER A 34 -18.06 -8.85 -5.04
CA SER A 34 -17.43 -9.28 -6.27
C SER A 34 -16.01 -8.75 -6.22
N PHE A 35 -15.03 -9.65 -6.23
CA PHE A 35 -13.61 -9.31 -6.38
C PHE A 35 -13.35 -8.92 -7.85
N GLU A 36 -14.23 -8.12 -8.42
CA GLU A 36 -13.97 -7.38 -9.64
C GLU A 36 -13.19 -6.17 -9.17
N ALA A 37 -11.94 -6.08 -9.62
CA ALA A 37 -11.14 -4.91 -9.44
C ALA A 37 -11.97 -3.73 -9.96
N GLU A 38 -12.49 -2.92 -9.05
CA GLU A 38 -13.06 -1.63 -9.36
C GLU A 38 -11.91 -0.85 -10.00
N GLU A 39 -11.89 -0.84 -11.34
CA GLU A 39 -11.13 0.13 -12.09
C GLU A 39 -11.79 1.47 -11.77
N ASP A 40 -11.35 2.08 -10.66
CA ASP A 40 -11.66 3.44 -10.29
C ASP A 40 -11.32 4.32 -11.51
N GLU A 41 -12.39 4.69 -12.20
CA GLU A 41 -12.39 5.54 -13.38
C GLU A 41 -12.13 7.00 -12.97
N ASP A 42 -11.13 7.26 -12.11
CA ASP A 42 -10.54 8.58 -11.85
C ASP A 42 -9.07 8.44 -11.39
N ASN A 43 -8.21 8.07 -12.34
CA ASN A 43 -6.88 8.66 -12.56
C ASN A 43 -5.87 8.80 -11.39
N GLU A 44 -5.73 7.84 -10.49
CA GLU A 44 -4.61 7.83 -9.54
C GLU A 44 -3.88 6.48 -9.46
N HIS A 45 -3.46 5.93 -10.60
CA HIS A 45 -2.31 5.04 -10.57
C HIS A 45 -1.21 5.71 -9.74
N PRO A 46 -0.63 5.07 -8.72
CA PRO A 46 0.42 5.68 -7.90
C PRO A 46 1.55 6.12 -8.85
N GLN A 47 1.58 7.41 -9.18
CA GLN A 47 2.52 7.93 -10.16
C GLN A 47 3.91 7.90 -9.51
N PHE A 48 4.74 6.99 -10.01
CA PHE A 48 6.13 6.92 -9.62
C PHE A 48 6.97 7.80 -10.54
N TYR A 49 7.90 8.53 -9.95
CA TYR A 49 8.81 9.42 -10.64
C TYR A 49 10.22 8.89 -10.46
N LEU A 50 10.94 8.77 -11.56
CA LEU A 50 12.31 8.29 -11.58
C LEU A 50 13.25 9.46 -11.37
N TYR A 51 14.11 9.31 -10.38
CA TYR A 51 15.17 10.25 -10.04
C TYR A 51 16.52 9.57 -10.21
N THR A 52 17.53 10.35 -10.60
CA THR A 52 18.91 9.86 -10.76
C THR A 52 19.86 10.67 -9.90
N CYS A 53 21.05 10.12 -9.66
CA CYS A 53 22.14 10.79 -8.97
C CYS A 53 23.45 10.51 -9.69
N ASN A 54 24.58 11.01 -9.20
CA ASN A 54 25.90 10.75 -9.79
C ASN A 54 26.42 9.31 -9.56
N CYS A 55 25.57 8.39 -9.10
CA CYS A 55 25.94 6.98 -9.07
C CYS A 55 25.72 6.38 -10.48
N PRO A 56 26.68 5.61 -11.01
CA PRO A 56 26.44 4.84 -12.23
C PRO A 56 25.31 3.83 -11.96
N ASP A 57 24.33 3.78 -12.88
CA ASP A 57 23.19 2.84 -12.88
C ASP A 57 22.29 2.84 -11.62
N LYS A 58 22.23 3.93 -10.85
CA LYS A 58 21.23 4.06 -9.77
C LYS A 58 20.08 4.97 -10.16
N ILE A 59 18.91 4.34 -10.28
CA ILE A 59 17.62 5.00 -10.43
C ILE A 59 16.87 4.89 -9.10
N HIS A 60 16.24 5.98 -8.69
CA HIS A 60 15.44 6.09 -7.49
C HIS A 60 13.98 6.24 -7.88
N ASP A 61 13.15 5.29 -7.47
CA ASP A 61 11.71 5.36 -7.63
C ASP A 61 11.12 6.20 -6.50
N VAL A 62 10.48 7.30 -6.87
CA VAL A 62 10.00 8.32 -5.94
C VAL A 62 8.49 8.47 -6.12
N PRO A 63 7.66 8.19 -5.10
CA PRO A 63 6.21 8.39 -5.20
C PRO A 63 5.84 9.86 -5.42
N TYR A 64 4.66 10.12 -6.02
CA TYR A 64 4.14 11.48 -6.23
C TYR A 64 4.20 12.37 -4.98
N SER A 65 3.85 11.83 -3.81
CA SER A 65 3.90 12.59 -2.55
C SER A 65 5.31 13.12 -2.24
N ILE A 66 6.36 12.40 -2.62
CA ILE A 66 7.75 12.83 -2.43
C ILE A 66 8.19 13.78 -3.55
N HIS A 67 7.79 13.51 -4.80
CA HIS A 67 8.00 14.45 -5.92
C HIS A 67 7.43 15.84 -5.60
N GLN A 68 6.21 15.88 -5.05
CA GLN A 68 5.55 17.11 -4.61
C GLN A 68 6.32 17.81 -3.47
N LYS A 69 6.87 17.06 -2.51
CA LYS A 69 7.70 17.65 -1.43
C LYS A 69 9.02 18.22 -1.96
N ILE A 70 9.61 17.59 -2.97
CA ILE A 70 10.81 18.12 -3.63
C ILE A 70 10.49 19.42 -4.38
N GLY A 71 9.38 19.45 -5.12
CA GLY A 71 8.97 20.60 -5.94
C GLY A 71 8.41 21.78 -5.16
N LEU A 72 7.43 21.54 -4.27
CA LEU A 72 6.69 22.59 -3.56
C LEU A 72 7.35 23.01 -2.24
N GLN A 73 7.88 22.06 -1.48
CA GLN A 73 8.47 22.34 -0.16
C GLN A 73 9.98 22.59 -0.25
N GLY A 74 10.58 22.49 -1.43
CA GLY A 74 12.02 22.66 -1.64
C GLY A 74 12.87 21.64 -0.87
N HIS A 75 12.28 20.50 -0.49
CA HIS A 75 12.95 19.50 0.32
C HIS A 75 14.00 18.75 -0.52
N LYS A 76 15.27 18.83 -0.11
CA LYS A 76 16.38 18.18 -0.83
C LYS A 76 16.51 16.73 -0.40
N PHE A 77 16.12 15.80 -1.27
CA PHE A 77 16.36 14.38 -1.06
C PHE A 77 17.78 14.01 -1.50
N ILE A 78 18.51 13.33 -0.63
CA ILE A 78 19.88 12.89 -0.88
C ILE A 78 19.92 11.38 -1.14
N CYS A 79 20.73 10.97 -2.11
CA CYS A 79 21.01 9.57 -2.35
C CYS A 79 21.79 8.99 -1.16
N LYS A 80 21.36 7.86 -0.62
CA LYS A 80 22.06 7.19 0.50
C LYS A 80 23.46 6.68 0.11
N THR A 81 23.74 6.50 -1.19
CA THR A 81 25.03 5.98 -1.69
C THR A 81 26.05 7.09 -1.92
N CYS A 82 25.76 8.08 -2.79
CA CYS A 82 26.70 9.16 -3.08
C CYS A 82 26.53 10.41 -2.21
N LYS A 83 25.51 10.44 -1.33
CA LYS A 83 25.13 11.59 -0.48
C LYS A 83 24.82 12.88 -1.24
N GLN A 84 24.71 12.82 -2.58
CA GLN A 84 24.34 13.95 -3.41
C GLN A 84 22.82 14.05 -3.58
N ALA A 85 22.35 15.27 -3.90
CA ALA A 85 20.93 15.51 -4.18
C ALA A 85 20.48 14.74 -5.43
N ILE A 86 19.34 14.06 -5.33
CA ILE A 86 18.73 13.37 -6.46
C ILE A 86 18.12 14.39 -7.43
N LYS A 87 18.26 14.14 -8.73
CA LYS A 87 17.73 14.98 -9.81
C LYS A 87 16.60 14.25 -10.53
N PHE A 88 15.59 15.00 -10.94
CA PHE A 88 14.49 14.46 -11.70
C PHE A 88 14.98 13.89 -13.04
N TYR A 89 14.52 12.69 -13.41
CA TYR A 89 14.89 12.03 -14.66
C TYR A 89 13.69 11.87 -15.59
N LYS A 90 12.70 11.03 -15.23
CA LYS A 90 11.48 10.84 -16.04
C LYS A 90 10.29 10.42 -15.18
N LYS A 91 9.07 10.69 -15.63
CA LYS A 91 7.86 10.07 -15.07
C LYS A 91 7.80 8.59 -15.48
N HIS A 92 7.49 7.69 -14.55
CA HIS A 92 7.12 6.33 -14.89
C HIS A 92 5.66 6.40 -15.38
N SER A 93 5.47 6.20 -16.68
CA SER A 93 4.15 6.20 -17.31
C SER A 93 3.60 4.79 -17.37
#